data_AF-A0A256XNR2-F1
#
_entry.id   AF-A0A256XNR2-F1
#
_cell.length_a   1.000
_cell.length_b   1.000
_cell.length_c   1.000
_cell.angle_alpha   90.00
_cell.angle_beta   90.00
_cell.angle_gamma   90.00
#
_symmetry.space_group_name_H-M   'P 1'
#
loop_
_entity.id
_entity.type
_entity.pdbx_description
1 polymer ?
#
loop_
_entity_poly.entity_id
_entity_poly.type
_entity_poly.pdbx_seq_one_letter_code
_entity_poly.pdbx_strand_id
1 'polypeptide(L)'
;MKKNDLHTLTYSSSEIKDKTHKIYSQIINQSSMIDKGNYVKIETYDLKLLFSLYDTYFFQGFFKDNYEDKIFFRLSKRMTSAGGKTQRFKDSNTFILSLSTFLIFKTFNDIEREIKINGIICHDRLEASMRIFEHEIIHVIEHILYDTSSCSKPYFKRLSNNIFGHTDVTHRLITQNEIADKTFNLHVGDFASFDYEGQFYKGVISRITKRATVMVKDPEGDYLDSNGNQYIKYYIPISQLTKIEK
;
A
#
# COMPACT_ATOMS: atom_id res chain seq x y z
N MET A 1 -12.01 -12.58 23.31
CA MET A 1 -11.44 -13.59 22.39
C MET A 1 -10.03 -13.98 22.84
N LYS A 2 -9.59 -15.24 22.67
CA LYS A 2 -8.22 -15.72 22.96
C LYS A 2 -7.39 -15.82 21.68
N LYS A 3 -6.06 -15.91 21.83
CA LYS A 3 -5.11 -16.03 20.69
C LYS A 3 -5.48 -17.18 19.74
N ASN A 4 -5.83 -18.35 20.28
CA ASN A 4 -6.12 -19.53 19.46
C ASN A 4 -7.38 -19.36 18.60
N ASP A 5 -8.33 -18.52 19.03
CA ASP A 5 -9.58 -18.28 18.31
C ASP A 5 -9.32 -17.60 16.95
N LEU A 6 -8.21 -16.85 16.83
CA LEU A 6 -7.81 -16.20 15.58
C LEU A 6 -7.50 -17.21 14.46
N HIS A 7 -7.05 -18.43 14.79
CA HIS A 7 -6.73 -19.44 13.77
C HIS A 7 -7.95 -19.92 12.99
N THR A 8 -9.12 -19.89 13.64
CA THR A 8 -10.38 -20.43 13.14
C THR A 8 -11.43 -19.36 12.92
N LEU A 9 -11.07 -18.08 13.11
CA LEU A 9 -11.99 -16.97 12.95
C LEU A 9 -12.52 -16.91 11.52
N THR A 10 -13.83 -16.96 11.39
CA THR A 10 -14.52 -16.95 10.10
C THR A 10 -15.86 -16.27 10.27
N TYR A 11 -16.25 -15.49 9.26
CA TYR A 11 -17.52 -14.79 9.21
C TYR A 11 -18.23 -15.13 7.91
N SER A 12 -19.55 -15.17 7.95
CA SER A 12 -20.34 -15.25 6.73
C SER A 12 -20.24 -13.95 5.92
N SER A 13 -20.50 -14.02 4.61
CA SER A 13 -20.49 -12.82 3.75
C SER A 13 -21.44 -11.72 4.24
N SER A 14 -22.57 -12.09 4.85
CA SER A 14 -23.51 -11.11 5.44
C SER A 14 -22.88 -10.41 6.64
N GLU A 15 -22.28 -11.16 7.57
CA GLU A 15 -21.64 -10.59 8.74
C GLU A 15 -20.47 -9.67 8.37
N ILE A 16 -19.66 -10.07 7.38
CA ILE A 16 -18.55 -9.26 6.88
C ILE A 16 -19.09 -7.93 6.32
N LYS A 17 -20.14 -7.99 5.50
CA LYS A 17 -20.77 -6.79 4.93
C LYS A 17 -21.33 -5.88 6.02
N ASP A 18 -22.05 -6.43 6.99
CA ASP A 18 -22.67 -5.66 8.07
C ASP A 18 -21.63 -5.01 8.98
N LYS A 19 -20.58 -5.76 9.37
CA LYS A 19 -19.47 -5.23 10.18
C LYS A 19 -18.70 -4.15 9.42
N THR A 20 -18.40 -4.39 8.15
CA THR A 20 -17.71 -3.42 7.29
C THR A 20 -18.52 -2.13 7.15
N HIS A 21 -19.83 -2.24 6.92
CA HIS A 21 -20.71 -1.08 6.82
C HIS A 21 -20.80 -0.29 8.13
N LYS A 22 -20.82 -0.98 9.28
CA LYS A 22 -20.76 -0.33 10.60
C LYS A 22 -19.47 0.45 10.79
N ILE A 23 -18.32 -0.13 10.45
CA ILE A 23 -17.01 0.56 10.52
C ILE A 23 -17.00 1.79 9.61
N TYR A 24 -17.42 1.63 8.35
CA TYR A 24 -17.48 2.73 7.37
C TYR A 24 -18.38 3.88 7.86
N SER A 25 -19.55 3.57 8.41
CA SER A 25 -20.47 4.59 8.90
C SER A 25 -19.94 5.26 10.17
N GLN A 26 -19.33 4.50 11.07
CA GLN A 26 -18.80 5.06 12.31
C GLN A 26 -17.55 5.91 12.12
N ILE A 27 -16.64 5.54 11.22
CA ILE A 27 -15.47 6.37 10.94
C ILE A 27 -15.88 7.73 10.38
N ILE A 28 -16.89 7.77 9.49
CA ILE A 28 -17.45 9.03 8.97
C ILE A 28 -18.06 9.89 10.07
N ASN A 29 -18.76 9.27 11.02
CA ASN A 29 -19.43 10.00 12.10
C ASN A 29 -18.49 10.46 13.22
N GLN A 30 -17.35 9.78 13.42
CA GLN A 30 -16.47 10.02 14.57
C GLN A 30 -15.15 10.71 14.20
N SER A 31 -14.68 10.56 12.96
CA SER A 31 -13.47 11.25 12.50
C SER A 31 -13.76 12.72 12.24
N SER A 32 -12.84 13.59 12.64
CA SER A 32 -12.88 15.01 12.28
C SER A 32 -12.33 15.29 10.87
N MET A 33 -11.62 14.32 10.27
CA MET A 33 -10.93 14.49 8.98
C MET A 33 -11.56 13.66 7.85
N ILE A 34 -12.11 12.49 8.17
CA ILE A 34 -12.82 11.59 7.26
C ILE A 34 -14.32 11.82 7.47
N ASP A 35 -14.89 12.79 6.76
CA ASP A 35 -16.30 13.18 6.85
C ASP A 35 -17.19 12.55 5.76
N LYS A 36 -16.58 11.86 4.80
CA LYS A 36 -17.23 11.18 3.67
C LYS A 36 -16.31 10.14 3.06
N GLY A 37 -16.85 9.28 2.20
CA GLY A 37 -16.10 8.24 1.49
C GLY A 37 -14.87 8.77 0.73
N ASN A 38 -15.06 9.80 -0.09
CA ASN A 38 -13.97 10.50 -0.79
C ASN A 38 -13.41 11.65 0.05
N TYR A 39 -12.97 11.35 1.26
CA TYR A 39 -12.30 12.30 2.15
C TYR A 39 -11.11 12.99 1.45
N VAL A 40 -10.79 14.20 1.90
CA VAL A 40 -9.71 15.04 1.33
C VAL A 40 -8.47 15.12 2.23
N LYS A 41 -8.61 14.72 3.49
CA LYS A 41 -7.55 14.71 4.49
C LYS A 41 -7.71 13.48 5.39
N ILE A 42 -6.58 12.98 5.88
CA ILE A 42 -6.50 11.90 6.86
C ILE A 42 -5.30 12.16 7.77
N GLU A 43 -5.46 11.84 9.05
CA GLU A 43 -4.42 11.92 10.07
C GLU A 43 -4.20 10.57 10.76
N THR A 44 -3.11 10.45 11.50
CA THR A 44 -2.74 9.20 12.18
C THR A 44 -3.80 8.76 13.18
N TYR A 45 -4.50 9.71 13.81
CA TYR A 45 -5.61 9.41 14.72
C TYR A 45 -6.74 8.64 14.02
N ASP A 46 -7.04 8.97 12.76
CA ASP A 46 -8.09 8.28 12.00
C ASP A 46 -7.75 6.82 11.74
N LEU A 47 -6.46 6.49 11.53
CA LEU A 47 -6.01 5.10 11.43
C LEU A 47 -6.16 4.37 12.76
N LYS A 48 -5.86 5.04 13.88
CA LYS A 48 -6.04 4.47 15.23
C LYS A 48 -7.52 4.21 15.50
N LEU A 49 -8.39 5.15 15.14
CA LEU A 49 -9.84 5.01 15.24
C LEU A 49 -10.31 3.83 14.37
N LEU A 50 -9.92 3.80 13.09
CA LEU A 50 -10.26 2.71 12.18
C LEU A 50 -9.84 1.35 12.74
N PHE A 51 -8.62 1.23 13.25
CA PHE A 51 -8.14 0.00 13.89
C PHE A 51 -8.98 -0.40 15.10
N SER A 52 -9.33 0.54 15.97
CA SER A 52 -10.17 0.26 17.14
C SER A 52 -11.57 -0.23 16.77
N LEU A 53 -12.13 0.26 15.65
CA LEU A 53 -13.40 -0.20 15.12
C LEU A 53 -13.29 -1.63 14.57
N TYR A 54 -12.21 -1.94 13.84
CA TYR A 54 -11.93 -3.33 13.43
C TYR A 54 -11.77 -4.26 14.64
N ASP A 55 -10.98 -3.85 15.63
CA ASP A 55 -10.79 -4.62 16.87
C ASP A 55 -12.13 -4.88 17.57
N THR A 56 -12.99 -3.88 17.65
CA THR A 56 -14.33 -4.01 18.25
C THR A 56 -15.22 -4.97 17.46
N TYR A 57 -15.34 -4.80 16.14
CA TYR A 57 -16.35 -5.53 15.36
C TYR A 57 -15.91 -6.91 14.87
N PHE A 58 -14.62 -7.09 14.56
CA PHE A 58 -14.07 -8.33 14.04
C PHE A 58 -13.26 -9.11 15.07
N PHE A 59 -12.74 -8.47 16.11
CA PHE A 59 -11.80 -9.13 17.02
C PHE A 59 -12.23 -9.06 18.49
N GLN A 60 -13.44 -8.56 18.77
CA GLN A 60 -14.02 -8.52 20.13
C GLN A 60 -13.07 -7.91 21.18
N GLY A 61 -12.30 -6.88 20.80
CA GLY A 61 -11.35 -6.20 21.68
C GLY A 61 -10.03 -6.96 21.93
N PHE A 62 -9.73 -8.02 21.18
CA PHE A 62 -8.52 -8.81 21.39
C PHE A 62 -7.24 -7.99 21.31
N PHE A 63 -7.11 -7.07 20.35
CA PHE A 63 -5.91 -6.27 20.22
C PHE A 63 -5.79 -5.27 21.37
N LYS A 64 -6.90 -4.66 21.79
CA LYS A 64 -6.94 -3.85 23.02
C LYS A 64 -6.48 -4.66 24.23
N ASP A 65 -7.00 -5.86 24.44
CA ASP A 65 -6.71 -6.62 25.66
C ASP A 65 -5.28 -7.20 25.72
N ASN A 66 -4.65 -7.44 24.56
CA ASN A 66 -3.38 -8.19 24.49
C ASN A 66 -2.21 -7.38 23.91
N TYR A 67 -2.50 -6.33 23.15
CA TYR A 67 -1.56 -5.55 22.37
C TYR A 67 -1.77 -4.03 22.50
N GLU A 68 -2.43 -3.59 23.59
CA GLU A 68 -2.44 -2.17 23.95
C GLU A 68 -1.00 -1.63 24.00
N ASP A 69 -0.81 -0.43 23.46
CA ASP A 69 0.49 0.24 23.32
C ASP A 69 1.57 -0.54 22.55
N LYS A 70 1.20 -1.60 21.82
CA LYS A 70 2.09 -2.36 20.94
C LYS A 70 1.76 -2.18 19.46
N ILE A 71 0.70 -1.46 19.11
CA ILE A 71 0.30 -1.23 17.72
C ILE A 71 0.28 0.28 17.46
N PHE A 72 1.14 0.70 16.56
CA PHE A 72 1.32 2.10 16.17
C PHE A 72 0.92 2.30 14.71
N PHE A 73 0.56 3.53 14.37
CA PHE A 73 0.05 3.90 13.06
C PHE A 73 0.89 4.99 12.41
N ARG A 74 1.02 4.95 11.09
CA ARG A 74 1.75 5.97 10.33
C ARG A 74 1.10 6.25 8.99
N LEU A 75 1.10 7.51 8.59
CA LEU A 75 0.80 7.91 7.22
C LEU A 75 2.10 8.13 6.43
N SER A 76 2.20 7.52 5.27
CA SER A 76 3.33 7.67 4.37
C SER A 76 2.96 8.53 3.16
N LYS A 77 3.71 9.62 2.95
CA LYS A 77 3.65 10.47 1.75
C LYS A 77 4.61 10.02 0.64
N ARG A 78 5.47 9.04 0.94
CA ARG A 78 6.58 8.58 0.09
C ARG A 78 6.37 7.18 -0.48
N MET A 79 5.41 6.42 0.04
CA MET A 79 5.15 5.06 -0.39
C MET A 79 4.39 5.06 -1.72
N THR A 80 5.05 4.71 -2.82
CA THR A 80 4.48 4.80 -4.18
C THR A 80 4.29 3.44 -4.87
N SER A 81 4.65 2.35 -4.20
CA SER A 81 4.59 0.98 -4.74
C SER A 81 3.62 0.07 -4.00
N ALA A 82 3.17 0.46 -2.81
CA ALA A 82 2.29 -0.32 -1.94
C ALA A 82 1.28 0.63 -1.27
N GLY A 83 0.05 0.14 -1.11
CA GLY A 83 -1.02 0.89 -0.46
C GLY A 83 -0.84 0.94 1.06
N GLY A 84 -0.33 -0.14 1.64
CA GLY A 84 -0.09 -0.30 3.07
C GLY A 84 1.25 -0.98 3.34
N LYS A 85 1.67 -0.98 4.61
CA LYS A 85 2.81 -1.77 5.08
C LYS A 85 2.74 -2.01 6.59
N THR A 86 2.85 -3.28 7.00
CA THR A 86 3.11 -3.69 8.37
C THR A 86 4.62 -3.87 8.62
N GLN A 87 5.10 -3.37 9.75
CA GLN A 87 6.45 -3.61 10.26
C GLN A 87 6.35 -4.20 11.66
N ARG A 88 7.15 -5.23 11.95
CA ARG A 88 7.25 -5.86 13.28
C ARG A 88 8.63 -5.64 13.87
N PHE A 89 8.67 -5.24 15.14
CA PHE A 89 9.87 -5.21 15.97
C PHE A 89 9.81 -6.41 16.91
N LYS A 90 10.68 -7.40 16.69
CA LYS A 90 10.62 -8.68 17.40
C LYS A 90 10.89 -8.53 18.90
N ASP A 91 11.89 -7.72 19.26
CA ASP A 91 12.35 -7.58 20.66
C ASP A 91 11.28 -7.03 21.59
N SER A 92 10.46 -6.09 21.11
CA SER A 92 9.36 -5.48 21.86
C SER A 92 7.98 -6.05 21.49
N ASN A 93 7.93 -6.98 20.52
CA ASN A 93 6.71 -7.48 19.88
C ASN A 93 5.73 -6.36 19.47
N THR A 94 6.28 -5.29 18.90
CA THR A 94 5.56 -4.08 18.49
C THR A 94 5.30 -4.07 16.99
N PHE A 95 4.18 -3.52 16.57
CA PHE A 95 3.76 -3.39 15.18
C PHE A 95 3.59 -1.92 14.78
N ILE A 96 4.01 -1.58 13.57
CA ILE A 96 3.69 -0.30 12.92
C ILE A 96 2.94 -0.59 11.63
N LEU A 97 1.69 -0.14 11.56
CA LEU A 97 0.88 -0.19 10.35
C LEU A 97 0.94 1.16 9.66
N SER A 98 1.38 1.15 8.40
CA SER A 98 1.52 2.35 7.58
C SER A 98 0.54 2.35 6.43
N LEU A 99 -0.05 3.50 6.12
CA LEU A 99 -0.92 3.69 4.95
C LEU A 99 -0.36 4.75 3.98
N SER A 100 -0.43 4.50 2.67
CA SER A 100 0.03 5.43 1.65
C SER A 100 -1.03 6.48 1.33
N THR A 101 -0.85 7.68 1.89
CA THR A 101 -1.62 8.86 1.47
C THR A 101 -1.41 9.18 -0.01
N PHE A 102 -0.18 8.99 -0.52
CA PHE A 102 0.12 9.30 -1.91
C PHE A 102 -0.70 8.46 -2.89
N LEU A 103 -0.76 7.14 -2.71
CA LEU A 103 -1.51 6.27 -3.62
C LEU A 103 -3.01 6.40 -3.43
N ILE A 104 -3.51 6.58 -2.20
CA ILE A 104 -4.95 6.71 -1.96
C ILE A 104 -5.52 7.96 -2.63
N PHE A 105 -4.88 9.12 -2.41
CA PHE A 105 -5.34 10.36 -3.03
C PHE A 105 -5.18 10.33 -4.54
N LYS A 106 -4.11 9.70 -5.04
CA LYS A 106 -3.88 9.61 -6.49
C LYS A 106 -4.87 8.68 -7.19
N THR A 107 -5.29 7.59 -6.54
CA THR A 107 -6.20 6.64 -7.16
C THR A 107 -7.51 7.32 -7.51
N PHE A 108 -8.20 7.98 -6.59
CA PHE A 108 -9.53 8.51 -6.91
C PHE A 108 -9.53 9.93 -7.53
N ASN A 109 -8.46 10.35 -8.20
CA ASN A 109 -8.39 11.69 -8.78
C ASN A 109 -8.82 11.79 -10.25
N ASP A 110 -8.73 10.74 -11.08
CA ASP A 110 -9.03 10.83 -12.52
C ASP A 110 -9.24 9.43 -13.16
N ILE A 111 -10.19 8.61 -12.67
CA ILE A 111 -10.32 7.24 -13.19
C ILE A 111 -11.72 6.92 -13.73
N GLU A 112 -11.76 6.55 -15.01
CA GLU A 112 -12.87 5.87 -15.70
C GLU A 112 -12.92 4.35 -15.46
N ARG A 113 -12.14 3.82 -14.51
CA ARG A 113 -11.89 2.39 -14.30
C ARG A 113 -12.31 1.94 -12.91
N GLU A 114 -12.80 0.72 -12.81
CA GLU A 114 -13.11 0.09 -11.53
C GLU A 114 -11.83 -0.09 -10.68
N ILE A 115 -11.91 0.28 -9.40
CA ILE A 115 -10.79 0.10 -8.45
C ILE A 115 -11.06 -1.14 -7.63
N LYS A 116 -10.20 -2.14 -7.78
CA LYS A 116 -10.29 -3.41 -7.08
C LYS A 116 -9.07 -3.60 -6.18
N ILE A 117 -9.30 -3.81 -4.88
CA ILE A 117 -8.26 -4.01 -3.87
C ILE A 117 -8.57 -5.27 -3.09
N ASN A 118 -7.60 -6.18 -3.00
CA ASN A 118 -7.75 -7.51 -2.40
C ASN A 118 -8.95 -8.28 -2.96
N GLY A 119 -9.23 -8.04 -4.24
CA GLY A 119 -10.33 -8.69 -4.94
C GLY A 119 -11.72 -8.07 -4.71
N ILE A 120 -11.81 -6.96 -3.99
CA ILE A 120 -13.06 -6.25 -3.69
C ILE A 120 -13.09 -4.90 -4.41
N ILE A 121 -14.22 -4.60 -5.05
CA ILE A 121 -14.46 -3.33 -5.71
C ILE A 121 -14.60 -2.23 -4.65
N CYS A 122 -13.89 -1.12 -4.84
CA CYS A 122 -13.90 0.05 -3.98
C CYS A 122 -14.46 1.23 -4.78
N HIS A 123 -15.49 1.86 -4.24
CA HIS A 123 -16.20 2.98 -4.86
C HIS A 123 -15.65 4.34 -4.41
N ASP A 124 -14.91 4.38 -3.30
CA ASP A 124 -14.33 5.60 -2.77
C ASP A 124 -12.98 5.36 -2.03
N ARG A 125 -12.33 6.46 -1.64
CA ARG A 125 -11.06 6.44 -0.91
C ARG A 125 -11.15 5.71 0.43
N LEU A 126 -12.27 5.79 1.13
CA LEU A 126 -12.44 5.16 2.44
C LEU A 126 -12.55 3.65 2.33
N GLU A 127 -13.37 3.13 1.41
CA GLU A 127 -13.42 1.70 1.13
C GLU A 127 -12.04 1.17 0.72
N ALA A 128 -11.34 1.91 -0.14
CA ALA A 128 -9.98 1.53 -0.53
C ALA A 128 -9.00 1.50 0.66
N SER A 129 -9.07 2.51 1.52
CA SER A 129 -8.26 2.60 2.74
C SER A 129 -8.54 1.43 3.68
N MET A 130 -9.82 1.09 3.85
CA MET A 130 -10.28 -0.04 4.65
C MET A 130 -9.73 -1.36 4.12
N ARG A 131 -9.87 -1.65 2.81
CA ARG A 131 -9.35 -2.90 2.21
C ARG A 131 -7.84 -3.05 2.38
N ILE A 132 -7.09 -1.96 2.18
CA ILE A 132 -5.64 -1.96 2.39
C ILE A 132 -5.33 -2.24 3.86
N PHE A 133 -6.04 -1.58 4.77
CA PHE A 133 -5.77 -1.71 6.19
C PHE A 133 -6.12 -3.09 6.73
N GLU A 134 -7.20 -3.70 6.25
CA GLU A 134 -7.55 -5.10 6.50
C GLU A 134 -6.40 -6.05 6.15
N HIS A 135 -5.74 -5.85 4.99
CA HIS A 135 -4.56 -6.61 4.59
C HIS A 135 -3.42 -6.50 5.61
N GLU A 136 -3.14 -5.27 6.07
CA GLU A 136 -2.11 -5.01 7.07
C GLU A 136 -2.45 -5.64 8.43
N ILE A 137 -3.74 -5.69 8.80
CA ILE A 137 -4.21 -6.38 10.00
C ILE A 137 -3.98 -7.90 9.88
N ILE A 138 -4.22 -8.53 8.72
CA ILE A 138 -3.90 -9.95 8.52
C ILE A 138 -2.40 -10.21 8.71
N HIS A 139 -1.52 -9.31 8.24
CA HIS A 139 -0.08 -9.42 8.52
C HIS A 139 0.23 -9.41 10.02
N VAL A 140 -0.44 -8.57 10.81
CA VAL A 140 -0.29 -8.56 12.27
C VAL A 140 -0.74 -9.90 12.86
N ILE A 141 -1.90 -10.42 12.43
CA ILE A 141 -2.43 -11.70 12.91
C ILE A 141 -1.47 -12.84 12.60
N GLU A 142 -0.96 -12.95 11.36
CA GLU A 142 0.02 -13.98 11.01
C GLU A 142 1.28 -13.89 11.88
N HIS A 143 1.80 -12.69 12.12
CA HIS A 143 2.95 -12.52 13.01
C HIS A 143 2.65 -12.93 14.45
N ILE A 144 1.46 -12.65 14.97
CA ILE A 144 1.05 -13.08 16.30
C ILE A 144 0.98 -14.61 16.39
N LEU A 145 0.48 -15.26 15.34
CA LEU A 145 0.23 -16.70 15.31
C LEU A 145 1.48 -17.53 14.96
N TYR A 146 2.35 -17.04 14.07
CA TYR A 146 3.42 -17.82 13.43
C TYR A 146 4.79 -17.14 13.41
N ASP A 147 4.91 -15.97 14.03
CA ASP A 147 6.09 -15.10 14.03
C ASP A 147 6.55 -14.55 12.68
N THR A 148 6.03 -15.08 11.58
CA THR A 148 6.32 -14.72 10.20
C THR A 148 5.01 -14.43 9.46
N SER A 149 5.09 -13.69 8.35
CA SER A 149 3.92 -13.38 7.55
C SER A 149 4.27 -13.26 6.08
N SER A 150 3.36 -13.69 5.20
CA SER A 150 3.55 -13.62 3.75
C SER A 150 2.22 -13.74 3.01
N CYS A 151 1.82 -12.68 2.31
CA CYS A 151 0.56 -12.62 1.56
C CYS A 151 0.48 -13.63 0.40
N SER A 152 1.62 -14.13 -0.08
CA SER A 152 1.66 -15.19 -1.10
C SER A 152 1.24 -16.57 -0.57
N LYS A 153 1.24 -16.78 0.75
CA LYS A 153 1.01 -18.11 1.35
C LYS A 153 -0.50 -18.43 1.45
N PRO A 154 -0.89 -19.72 1.34
CA PRO A 154 -2.29 -20.13 1.43
C PRO A 154 -2.98 -19.73 2.73
N TYR A 155 -2.21 -19.69 3.83
CA TYR A 155 -2.75 -19.34 5.13
C TYR A 155 -3.22 -17.89 5.20
N PHE A 156 -2.37 -16.93 4.80
CA PHE A 156 -2.76 -15.52 4.66
C PHE A 156 -4.03 -15.37 3.84
N LYS A 157 -4.07 -15.97 2.64
CA LYS A 157 -5.23 -15.92 1.73
C LYS A 157 -6.50 -16.41 2.41
N ARG A 158 -6.41 -17.53 3.14
CA ARG A 158 -7.53 -18.08 3.89
C ARG A 158 -7.99 -17.15 5.02
N LEU A 159 -7.08 -16.61 5.83
CA LEU A 159 -7.46 -15.66 6.87
C LEU A 159 -8.12 -14.40 6.29
N SER A 160 -7.53 -13.83 5.24
CA SER A 160 -8.05 -12.65 4.55
C SER A 160 -9.47 -12.89 4.01
N ASN A 161 -9.71 -14.07 3.44
CA ASN A 161 -11.01 -14.47 2.96
C ASN A 161 -12.01 -14.72 4.10
N ASN A 162 -11.63 -15.51 5.10
CA ASN A 162 -12.51 -15.89 6.21
C ASN A 162 -12.94 -14.68 7.05
N ILE A 163 -12.02 -13.73 7.28
CA ILE A 163 -12.26 -12.59 8.16
C ILE A 163 -12.87 -11.42 7.39
N PHE A 164 -12.36 -11.11 6.20
CA PHE A 164 -12.72 -9.89 5.45
C PHE A 164 -13.31 -10.14 4.07
N GLY A 165 -13.46 -11.39 3.64
CA GLY A 165 -14.05 -11.73 2.35
C GLY A 165 -13.15 -11.41 1.16
N HIS A 166 -11.86 -11.20 1.37
CA HIS A 166 -10.91 -10.90 0.29
C HIS A 166 -10.82 -12.09 -0.67
N THR A 167 -10.83 -11.81 -1.97
CA THR A 167 -10.70 -12.83 -3.04
C THR A 167 -9.35 -12.77 -3.75
N ASP A 168 -8.54 -11.76 -3.43
CA ASP A 168 -7.16 -11.62 -3.87
C ASP A 168 -6.33 -11.01 -2.72
N VAL A 169 -5.01 -10.99 -2.87
CA VAL A 169 -4.05 -10.43 -1.91
C VAL A 169 -3.28 -9.25 -2.50
N THR A 170 -3.64 -8.83 -3.70
CA THR A 170 -3.07 -7.64 -4.32
C THR A 170 -3.84 -6.42 -3.87
N HIS A 171 -3.16 -5.54 -3.13
CA HIS A 171 -3.72 -4.24 -2.77
C HIS A 171 -3.37 -3.16 -3.82
N ARG A 172 -3.16 -3.55 -5.09
CA ARG A 172 -2.62 -2.69 -6.16
C ARG A 172 -3.58 -1.54 -6.50
N LEU A 173 -3.42 -0.43 -5.80
CA LEU A 173 -3.80 0.90 -6.26
C LEU A 173 -3.03 1.26 -7.54
N ILE A 174 -3.50 2.25 -8.31
CA ILE A 174 -2.76 2.72 -9.50
C ILE A 174 -1.34 3.10 -9.09
N THR A 175 -0.36 2.32 -9.55
CA THR A 175 1.05 2.56 -9.24
C THR A 175 1.62 3.66 -10.14
N GLN A 176 2.76 4.23 -9.74
CA GLN A 176 3.44 5.18 -10.62
C GLN A 176 3.96 4.57 -11.92
N ASN A 177 4.22 3.26 -11.94
CA ASN A 177 4.59 2.57 -13.16
C ASN A 177 3.40 2.51 -14.12
N GLU A 178 2.21 2.17 -13.63
CA GLU A 178 0.99 2.16 -14.46
C GLU A 178 0.66 3.53 -15.05
N ILE A 179 0.96 4.61 -14.31
CA ILE A 179 0.75 5.97 -14.81
C ILE A 179 1.82 6.37 -15.82
N ALA A 180 3.08 6.02 -15.55
CA ALA A 180 4.16 6.26 -16.50
C ALA A 180 3.90 5.54 -17.84
N ASP A 181 3.40 4.31 -17.78
CA ASP A 181 2.98 3.55 -18.94
C ASP A 181 1.79 4.25 -19.65
N LYS A 182 0.65 4.42 -18.97
CA LYS A 182 -0.56 4.97 -19.61
C LYS A 182 -0.42 6.39 -20.13
N THR A 183 0.30 7.25 -19.41
CA THR A 183 0.38 8.69 -19.74
C THR A 183 1.61 9.02 -20.59
N PHE A 184 2.70 8.27 -20.45
CA PHE A 184 3.98 8.58 -21.09
C PHE A 184 4.58 7.42 -21.90
N ASN A 185 3.96 6.23 -21.91
CA ASN A 185 4.46 5.00 -22.53
C ASN A 185 5.89 4.61 -22.06
N LEU A 186 6.18 4.86 -20.78
CA LEU A 186 7.49 4.63 -20.16
C LEU A 186 7.47 3.47 -19.16
N HIS A 187 8.44 2.57 -19.31
CA HIS A 187 8.61 1.38 -18.48
C HIS A 187 10.01 1.32 -17.87
N VAL A 188 10.14 0.60 -16.75
CA VAL A 188 11.46 0.22 -16.25
C VAL A 188 12.12 -0.70 -17.28
N GLY A 189 13.35 -0.38 -17.68
CA GLY A 189 14.10 -1.03 -18.74
C GLY A 189 14.09 -0.27 -20.07
N ASP A 190 13.19 0.70 -20.27
CA ASP A 190 13.18 1.52 -21.48
C ASP A 190 14.43 2.43 -21.54
N PHE A 191 14.90 2.67 -22.77
CA PHE A 191 15.85 3.74 -23.04
C PHE A 191 15.09 5.07 -23.13
N ALA A 192 15.64 6.10 -22.49
CA ALA A 192 15.06 7.43 -22.50
C ALA A 192 16.13 8.51 -22.65
N SER A 193 15.77 9.59 -23.32
CA SER A 193 16.53 10.84 -23.34
C SER A 193 15.88 11.90 -22.47
N PHE A 194 16.70 12.80 -21.93
CA PHE A 194 16.27 13.95 -21.13
C PHE A 194 17.31 15.07 -21.20
N ASP A 195 16.86 16.29 -20.92
CA ASP A 195 17.72 17.43 -20.63
C ASP A 195 17.97 17.50 -19.12
N TYR A 196 19.22 17.75 -18.73
CA TYR A 196 19.60 18.02 -17.36
C TYR A 196 20.72 19.07 -17.35
N GLU A 197 20.49 20.20 -16.68
CA GLU A 197 21.44 21.32 -16.62
C GLU A 197 21.91 21.80 -18.02
N GLY A 198 21.00 21.76 -19.01
CA GLY A 198 21.28 22.20 -20.38
C GLY A 198 22.07 21.21 -21.22
N GLN A 199 22.33 20.01 -20.70
CA GLN A 199 22.94 18.91 -21.43
C GLN A 199 21.94 17.78 -21.67
N PHE A 200 22.01 17.20 -22.86
CA PHE A 200 21.18 16.06 -23.23
C PHE A 200 21.86 14.75 -22.88
N TYR A 201 21.17 13.92 -22.12
CA TYR A 201 21.62 12.60 -21.72
C TYR A 201 20.70 11.51 -22.27
N LYS A 202 21.27 10.31 -22.41
CA LYS A 202 20.56 9.09 -22.79
C LYS A 202 20.91 7.98 -21.82
N GLY A 203 19.93 7.21 -21.39
CA GLY A 203 20.18 6.11 -20.45
C GLY A 203 18.98 5.19 -20.29
N VAL A 204 19.14 4.21 -19.40
CA VAL A 204 18.12 3.19 -19.13
C VAL A 204 17.35 3.53 -17.87
N ILE A 205 16.02 3.48 -17.93
CA ILE A 205 15.18 3.67 -16.75
C ILE A 205 15.33 2.46 -15.83
N SER A 206 15.93 2.65 -14.65
CA SER A 206 16.10 1.59 -13.64
C SER A 206 14.97 1.54 -12.61
N ARG A 207 14.26 2.66 -12.41
CA ARG A 207 13.17 2.75 -11.43
C ARG A 207 12.22 3.88 -11.78
N ILE A 208 10.93 3.69 -11.53
CA ILE A 208 9.90 4.73 -11.64
C ILE A 208 9.22 4.92 -10.28
N THR A 209 9.16 6.17 -9.81
CA THR A 209 8.49 6.57 -8.55
C THR A 209 7.72 7.89 -8.78
N LYS A 210 7.90 8.93 -7.96
CA LYS A 210 7.51 10.30 -8.34
C LYS A 210 8.39 10.86 -9.46
N ARG A 211 9.65 10.40 -9.52
CA ARG A 211 10.65 10.65 -10.58
C ARG A 211 11.14 9.31 -11.10
N ALA A 212 11.64 9.27 -12.32
CA ALA A 212 12.39 8.13 -12.82
C ALA A 212 13.85 8.23 -12.39
N THR A 213 14.47 7.08 -12.13
CA THR A 213 15.92 6.94 -12.01
C THR A 213 16.45 6.43 -13.32
N VAL A 214 17.27 7.24 -14.01
CA VAL A 214 17.87 6.87 -15.29
C VAL A 214 19.36 6.60 -15.07
N MET A 215 19.82 5.45 -15.55
CA MET A 215 21.22 5.03 -15.53
C MET A 215 21.87 5.46 -16.85
N VAL A 216 22.75 6.46 -16.79
CA VAL A 216 23.50 6.96 -17.94
C VAL A 216 24.87 6.32 -17.90
N LYS A 217 25.29 5.66 -19.00
CA LYS A 217 26.60 5.01 -19.07
C LYS A 217 27.70 6.08 -19.03
N ASP A 218 28.62 5.93 -18.10
CA ASP A 218 29.70 6.90 -17.87
C ASP A 218 30.91 6.18 -17.26
N PRO A 219 32.13 6.27 -17.84
CA PRO A 219 33.34 5.66 -17.30
C PRO A 219 33.75 6.13 -15.90
N GLU A 220 33.28 7.30 -15.46
CA GLU A 220 33.53 7.81 -14.11
C GLU A 220 32.36 7.50 -13.15
N GLY A 221 31.39 6.70 -13.60
CA GLY A 221 30.22 6.36 -12.82
C GLY A 221 30.49 5.44 -11.63
N ASP A 222 29.83 5.74 -10.51
CA ASP A 222 29.92 4.97 -9.25
C ASP A 222 29.17 3.62 -9.29
N TYR A 223 28.33 3.38 -10.30
CA TYR A 223 27.48 2.20 -10.38
C TYR A 223 27.96 1.23 -11.46
N LEU A 224 28.21 -0.03 -11.08
CA LEU A 224 28.66 -1.08 -11.98
C LEU A 224 27.53 -2.08 -12.29
N ASP A 225 27.44 -2.50 -13.55
CA ASP A 225 26.67 -3.69 -13.92
C ASP A 225 27.51 -4.97 -13.89
N SER A 226 26.87 -6.13 -14.06
CA SER A 226 27.53 -7.44 -14.06
C SER A 226 28.57 -7.62 -15.18
N ASN A 227 28.54 -6.75 -16.20
CA ASN A 227 29.48 -6.77 -17.33
C ASN A 227 30.62 -5.74 -17.14
N GLY A 228 30.67 -5.05 -16.00
CA GLY A 228 31.69 -4.05 -15.69
C GLY A 228 31.45 -2.68 -16.31
N ASN A 229 30.27 -2.41 -16.90
CA ASN A 229 29.97 -1.05 -17.36
C ASN A 229 29.64 -0.15 -16.17
N GLN A 230 30.15 1.09 -16.21
CA GLN A 230 29.90 2.11 -15.20
C GLN A 230 28.77 3.07 -15.62
N TYR A 231 28.05 3.57 -14.62
CA TYR A 231 26.89 4.43 -14.81
C TYR A 231 26.77 5.50 -13.73
N ILE A 232 26.19 6.65 -14.11
CA ILE A 232 25.73 7.71 -13.21
C ILE A 232 24.20 7.67 -13.11
N LYS A 233 23.67 7.97 -11.92
CA LYS A 233 22.22 8.03 -11.67
C LYS A 233 21.69 9.45 -11.80
N TYR A 234 20.67 9.59 -12.63
CA TYR A 234 19.89 10.82 -12.75
C TYR A 234 18.47 10.61 -12.22
N TYR A 235 17.95 11.59 -11.48
CA TYR A 235 16.59 11.58 -10.96
C TYR A 235 15.73 12.58 -11.73
N ILE A 236 14.98 12.14 -12.73
CA ILE A 236 14.30 13.02 -13.68
C ILE A 236 12.77 12.92 -13.51
N PRO A 237 12.01 14.04 -13.51
CA PRO A 237 10.56 14.01 -13.59
C PRO A 237 10.10 13.20 -14.80
N ILE A 238 9.07 12.37 -14.64
CA ILE A 238 8.61 11.47 -15.71
C ILE A 238 8.21 12.26 -16.98
N SER A 239 7.61 13.44 -16.79
CA SER A 239 7.21 14.34 -17.87
C SER A 239 8.36 14.98 -18.67
N GLN A 240 9.61 14.84 -18.21
CA GLN A 240 10.80 15.34 -18.90
C GLN A 240 11.56 14.24 -19.65
N LEU A 241 11.05 13.01 -19.64
CA LEU A 241 11.64 11.88 -20.33
C LEU A 241 10.97 11.69 -21.68
N THR A 242 11.78 11.38 -22.69
CA THR A 242 11.32 10.94 -24.00
C THR A 242 11.84 9.52 -24.24
N LYS A 243 10.93 8.58 -24.53
CA LYS A 243 11.32 7.21 -24.89
C LYS A 243 12.08 7.22 -26.21
N ILE A 244 13.17 6.48 -26.27
CA ILE A 244 13.99 6.30 -27.48
C ILE A 244 14.24 4.81 -27.72
N GLU A 245 14.57 4.45 -28.96
CA GLU A 245 15.04 3.10 -29.28
C GLU A 245 16.49 2.90 -28.78
N LYS A 246 16.85 1.64 -28.55
CA LYS A 246 18.17 1.24 -28.04
C LYS A 246 19.25 1.38 -29.12
#